data_AF-A0A955M3G2-F1
#
_entry.id   AF-A0A955M3G2-F1
#
_cell.length_a   1.000
_cell.length_b   1.000
_cell.length_c   1.000
_cell.angle_alpha   90.00
_cell.angle_beta   90.00
_cell.angle_gamma   90.00
#
_symmetry.space_group_name_H-M   'P 1'
#
loop_
_entity.id
_entity.type
_entity.pdbx_description
1 polymer ?
#
loop_
_entity_poly.entity_id
_entity_poly.type
_entity_poly.pdbx_seq_one_letter_code
_entity_poly.pdbx_strand_id
1 'polypeptide(L)'
;IGIIAIAQEASELPNYVVGNAKIQAHFALQTKKDIDASANSLFLKPHQIPFIDHIWRGNCLVKVKGRVRNCLIKTPLPPFNKSLSDKELLDVQKRWNASE
;
A
#
# COMPACT_ATOMS: atom_id res chain seq x y z
N ILE A 1 -18.02 -7.11 4.89
CA ILE A 1 -17.64 -5.71 4.54
C ILE A 1 -16.13 -5.60 4.63
N GLY A 2 -15.47 -5.12 3.59
CA GLY A 2 -14.04 -4.86 3.56
C GLY A 2 -13.79 -3.39 3.28
N ILE A 3 -12.80 -2.79 3.95
CA ILE A 3 -12.42 -1.39 3.75
C ILE A 3 -10.99 -1.37 3.23
N ILE A 4 -10.77 -0.58 2.18
CA ILE A 4 -9.44 -0.29 1.65
C ILE A 4 -9.21 1.21 1.86
N ALA A 5 -8.18 1.54 2.64
CA ALA A 5 -7.73 2.91 2.85
C ALA A 5 -6.38 3.09 2.16
N ILE A 6 -6.26 4.12 1.33
CA ILE A 6 -5.03 4.44 0.59
C ILE A 6 -4.63 5.87 0.99
N ALA A 7 -3.40 6.03 1.45
CA ALA A 7 -2.82 7.32 1.80
C ALA A 7 -1.36 7.37 1.33
N GLN A 8 -0.89 8.55 0.94
CA GLN A 8 0.52 8.79 0.59
C GLN A 8 1.36 9.06 1.85
N GLU A 9 0.76 9.74 2.82
CA GLU A 9 1.38 10.09 4.10
C GLU A 9 0.92 9.11 5.17
N ALA A 10 1.75 8.10 5.44
CA ALA A 10 1.42 7.06 6.43
C ALA A 10 1.23 7.64 7.84
N SER A 11 1.89 8.76 8.15
CA SER A 11 1.79 9.44 9.44
C SER A 11 0.48 10.21 9.66
N GLU A 12 -0.29 10.48 8.61
CA GLU A 12 -1.62 11.11 8.70
C GLU A 12 -2.71 10.08 9.04
N LEU A 13 -2.46 8.80 8.79
CA LEU A 13 -3.42 7.74 9.07
C LEU A 13 -3.59 7.57 10.59
N PRO A 14 -4.83 7.70 11.12
CA PRO A 14 -5.06 7.51 12.54
C PRO A 14 -4.70 6.10 12.98
N ASN A 15 -4.15 5.98 14.20
CA ASN A 15 -3.74 4.70 14.78
C ASN A 15 -4.86 3.65 14.80
N TYR A 16 -6.12 4.05 14.91
CA TYR A 16 -7.25 3.11 14.88
C TYR A 16 -7.46 2.49 13.49
N VAL A 17 -7.12 3.18 12.40
CA VAL A 17 -7.20 2.63 11.04
C VAL A 17 -6.11 1.58 10.86
N VAL A 18 -4.87 1.95 11.17
CA VAL A 18 -3.70 1.09 11.04
C VAL A 18 -3.76 -0.12 12.00
N GLY A 19 -4.23 0.12 13.23
CA GLY A 19 -4.45 -0.88 14.27
C GLY A 19 -5.51 -1.90 13.92
N ASN A 20 -6.57 -1.52 13.20
CA ASN A 20 -7.63 -2.43 12.77
C ASN A 20 -7.42 -3.02 11.36
N ALA A 21 -6.53 -2.44 10.54
CA ALA A 21 -6.18 -3.01 9.24
C ALA A 21 -5.49 -4.37 9.40
N LYS A 22 -6.16 -5.44 8.95
CA LYS A 22 -5.64 -6.82 9.02
C LYS A 22 -4.46 -7.05 8.06
N ILE A 23 -4.52 -6.39 6.91
CA ILE A 23 -3.49 -6.37 5.90
C ILE A 23 -3.02 -4.92 5.76
N GLN A 24 -1.71 -4.73 5.71
CA GLN A 24 -1.10 -3.44 5.44
C GLN A 24 -0.03 -3.61 4.38
N ALA A 25 0.00 -2.70 3.41
CA ALA A 25 1.03 -2.65 2.38
C ALA A 25 1.69 -1.27 2.43
N HIS A 26 2.97 -1.25 2.77
CA HIS A 26 3.79 -0.04 2.88
C HIS A 26 4.74 0.01 1.69
N PHE A 27 4.57 1.02 0.84
CA PHE A 27 5.47 1.27 -0.28
C PHE A 27 6.69 2.07 0.19
N ALA A 28 7.51 2.54 -0.76
CA ALA A 28 8.62 3.42 -0.47
C ALA A 28 8.15 4.68 0.26
N LEU A 29 8.80 5.02 1.38
CA LEU A 29 8.52 6.18 2.21
C LEU A 29 9.80 6.98 2.35
N GLN A 30 9.72 8.29 2.10
CA GLN A 30 10.90 9.17 2.07
C GLN A 30 11.05 10.02 3.33
N THR A 31 9.94 10.36 3.98
CA THR A 31 9.98 11.23 5.16
C THR A 31 10.23 10.41 6.41
N LYS A 32 11.06 10.95 7.31
CA LYS A 32 11.35 10.30 8.61
C LYS A 32 10.07 10.01 9.40
N LYS A 33 9.11 10.95 9.40
CA LYS A 33 7.84 10.82 10.12
C LYS A 33 7.01 9.62 9.61
N ASP A 34 6.93 9.44 8.30
CA ASP A 34 6.20 8.31 7.69
C ASP A 34 6.94 6.99 7.87
N ILE A 35 8.28 7.01 7.78
CA ILE A 35 9.15 5.85 8.05
C ILE A 35 8.94 5.38 9.49
N ASP A 36 8.97 6.29 10.47
CA ASP A 36 8.78 5.96 11.89
C ASP A 36 7.36 5.43 12.14
N ALA A 37 6.32 6.06 11.57
CA ALA A 37 4.94 5.60 11.69
C ALA A 37 4.76 4.18 11.11
N SER A 38 5.35 3.91 9.94
CA SER A 38 5.26 2.63 9.26
C SER A 38 6.10 1.56 9.94
N ALA A 39 7.29 1.89 10.44
CA ALA A 39 8.14 1.00 11.22
C ALA A 39 7.44 0.56 12.51
N ASN A 40 6.81 1.49 13.23
CA ASN A 40 6.01 1.21 14.41
C ASN A 40 4.83 0.29 14.08
N SER A 41 4.11 0.57 12.99
CA SER A 41 3.02 -0.27 12.54
C SER A 41 3.48 -1.68 12.14
N LEU A 42 4.64 -1.80 11.52
CA LEU A 42 5.22 -3.06 11.07
C LEU A 42 5.92 -3.83 12.20
N PHE A 43 6.13 -3.22 13.37
CA PHE A 43 6.95 -3.76 14.46
C PHE A 43 8.39 -4.09 14.00
N LEU A 44 9.00 -3.20 13.22
CA LEU A 44 10.38 -3.38 12.75
C LEU A 44 11.39 -3.14 13.87
N LYS A 45 12.52 -3.83 13.79
CA LYS A 45 13.67 -3.60 14.69
C LYS A 45 14.44 -2.35 14.25
N PRO A 46 15.18 -1.67 15.15
CA PRO A 46 15.91 -0.44 14.82
C PRO A 46 16.84 -0.54 13.60
N HIS A 47 17.53 -1.68 13.43
CA HIS A 47 18.41 -1.91 12.28
C HIS A 47 17.66 -2.18 10.97
N GLN A 48 16.35 -2.41 10.99
CA GLN A 48 15.53 -2.67 9.80
C GLN A 48 14.91 -1.40 9.23
N ILE A 49 14.76 -0.35 10.05
CA ILE A 49 14.10 0.90 9.70
C ILE A 49 14.75 1.61 8.50
N PRO A 50 16.10 1.70 8.41
CA PRO A 50 16.74 2.39 7.28
C PRO A 50 16.42 1.76 5.91
N PHE A 51 16.07 0.47 5.87
CA PHE A 51 15.78 -0.23 4.63
C PHE A 51 14.41 0.11 4.02
N ILE A 52 13.52 0.78 4.75
CA ILE A 52 12.21 1.20 4.21
C ILE A 52 12.39 2.21 3.08
N ASP A 53 13.32 3.15 3.22
CA ASP A 53 13.62 4.17 2.21
C ASP A 53 14.30 3.55 0.95
N HIS A 54 14.87 2.36 1.10
CA HIS A 54 15.49 1.61 -0.01
C HIS A 54 14.50 0.74 -0.81
N ILE A 55 13.20 0.75 -0.47
CA ILE A 55 12.19 0.00 -1.23
C ILE A 55 12.04 0.61 -2.62
N TRP A 56 12.36 -0.17 -3.65
CA TRP A 56 12.22 0.28 -5.03
C TRP A 56 10.75 0.39 -5.46
N ARG A 57 10.48 1.21 -6.48
CA ARG A 57 9.15 1.35 -7.09
C ARG A 57 8.59 -0.01 -7.49
N GLY A 58 7.32 -0.24 -7.16
CA GLY A 58 6.62 -1.49 -7.42
C GLY A 58 6.91 -2.60 -6.41
N ASN A 59 7.79 -2.40 -5.43
CA ASN A 59 7.90 -3.29 -4.27
C ASN A 59 7.19 -2.67 -3.06
N CYS A 60 6.69 -3.52 -2.16
CA CYS A 60 6.14 -3.07 -0.89
C CYS A 60 6.37 -4.08 0.24
N LEU A 61 6.45 -3.57 1.46
CA LEU A 61 6.43 -4.38 2.67
C LEU A 61 4.99 -4.65 3.08
N VAL A 62 4.63 -5.92 3.10
CA VAL A 62 3.29 -6.37 3.48
C VAL A 62 3.31 -7.06 4.83
N LYS A 63 2.36 -6.65 5.66
CA LYS A 63 2.05 -7.28 6.94
C LYS A 63 0.66 -7.88 6.88
N VAL A 64 0.57 -9.17 7.23
CA VAL A 64 -0.72 -9.87 7.41
C VAL A 64 -0.80 -10.35 8.85
N LYS A 65 -1.62 -9.66 9.65
CA LYS A 65 -1.73 -9.92 11.09
C LYS A 65 -2.16 -11.37 11.36
N GLY A 66 -1.36 -12.07 12.19
CA GLY A 66 -1.66 -13.42 12.65
C GLY A 66 -1.48 -14.54 11.62
N ARG A 67 -0.85 -14.28 10.47
CA ARG A 67 -0.63 -15.32 9.44
C ARG A 67 0.82 -15.48 9.02
N VAL A 68 1.46 -14.41 8.57
CA VAL A 68 2.84 -14.45 8.06
C VAL A 68 3.69 -13.36 8.69
N ARG A 69 5.00 -13.58 8.73
CA ARG A 69 5.97 -12.52 9.03
C ARG A 69 5.87 -11.42 7.96
N ASN A 70 6.40 -10.24 8.26
CA ASN A 70 6.45 -9.16 7.27
C ASN A 70 7.21 -9.65 6.03
N CYS A 71 6.60 -9.49 4.86
CA CYS A 71 7.14 -9.94 3.58
C CYS A 71 7.42 -8.75 2.68
N LEU A 72 8.53 -8.77 1.96
CA LEU A 72 8.73 -7.90 0.81
C LEU A 72 8.07 -8.57 -0.40
N ILE A 73 7.10 -7.90 -1.02
CA ILE A 73 6.45 -8.39 -2.23
C ILE A 73 6.74 -7.46 -3.40
N LYS A 74 6.79 -8.05 -4.59
CA LYS A 74 6.81 -7.33 -5.86
C LYS A 74 5.39 -7.23 -6.37
N THR A 75 4.88 -6.01 -6.42
CA THR A 75 3.55 -5.72 -6.95
C THR A 75 3.59 -5.79 -8.47
N PRO A 76 2.69 -6.55 -9.12
CA PRO A 76 2.61 -6.56 -10.57
C PRO A 76 2.26 -5.16 -11.09
N LEU A 77 2.76 -4.83 -12.27
CA LEU A 77 2.36 -3.59 -12.94
C LEU A 77 0.84 -3.62 -13.18
N PRO A 78 0.13 -2.50 -12.96
CA PRO A 78 -1.27 -2.43 -13.29
C PRO A 78 -1.46 -2.73 -14.79
N PRO A 79 -2.59 -3.36 -15.17
CA PRO A 79 -2.83 -3.77 -16.57
C PRO A 79 -2.98 -2.57 -17.53
N PHE A 80 -3.02 -1.35 -17.01
CA PHE A 80 -3.20 -0.13 -17.77
C PHE A 80 -1.83 0.51 -18.08
N ASN A 81 -1.34 0.27 -19.30
CA ASN A 81 -0.10 0.88 -19.81
C ASN A 81 -0.29 2.29 -20.37
N LYS A 82 -1.51 2.84 -20.32
CA LYS A 82 -1.86 4.14 -20.87
C LYS A 82 -2.54 4.98 -19.80
N SER A 83 -2.24 6.27 -19.79
CA SER A 83 -3.10 7.26 -19.15
C SER A 83 -4.47 7.16 -19.82
N LEU A 84 -5.49 6.75 -19.07
CA LEU A 84 -6.86 6.81 -19.55
C LEU A 84 -7.39 8.22 -19.31
N SER A 85 -7.88 8.85 -20.36
CA SER A 85 -8.74 10.02 -20.22
C SER A 85 -10.07 9.64 -19.56
N ASP A 86 -10.76 10.62 -18.96
CA ASP A 86 -12.06 10.42 -18.32
C ASP A 86 -13.10 9.76 -19.24
N LYS A 87 -13.03 10.05 -20.55
CA LYS A 87 -13.91 9.42 -21.57
C LYS A 87 -13.61 7.93 -21.73
N GLU A 88 -12.33 7.56 -21.81
CA GLU A 88 -11.93 6.16 -21.94
C GLU A 88 -12.23 5.36 -20.66
N LEU A 89 -12.14 6.01 -19.50
CA LEU A 89 -12.50 5.44 -18.20
C LEU A 89 -14.00 5.11 -18.12
N LEU A 90 -14.86 6.01 -18.59
CA LEU A 90 -16.30 5.79 -18.72
C LEU A 90 -16.64 4.62 -19.66
N ASP A 91 -15.92 4.51 -20.78
CA ASP A 91 -16.14 3.42 -21.73
C ASP A 91 -15.70 2.06 -21.16
N VAL A 92 -14.59 2.01 -20.40
CA VAL A 92 -14.18 0.81 -19.66
C VAL A 92 -15.22 0.43 -18.61
N GLN A 93 -15.76 1.40 -17.87
CA GLN A 93 -16.81 1.17 -16.89
C GLN A 93 -18.08 0.60 -17.54
N LYS A 94 -18.53 1.16 -18.66
CA LYS A 94 -19.70 0.66 -19.41
C LYS A 94 -19.49 -0.76 -19.92
N ARG A 95 -18.29 -1.08 -20.42
CA ARG A 95 -17.94 -2.44 -20.86
C ARG A 95 -17.98 -3.43 -19.71
N TRP A 96 -17.45 -3.06 -18.54
CA TRP A 96 -17.47 -3.91 -17.34
C TRP A 96 -18.90 -4.23 -16.90
N ASN A 97 -19.77 -3.21 -16.85
CA ASN A 97 -21.18 -3.38 -16.47
C ASN A 97 -22.01 -4.14 -17.50
N ALA A 98 -21.57 -4.21 -18.76
CA ALA A 98 -22.25 -4.96 -19.83
C ALA A 98 -21.78 -6.42 -19.92
N SER A 99 -20.69 -6.77 -19.23
CA SER A 99 -20.16 -8.14 -19.12
C SER A 99 -20.60 -8.90 -17.86
N GLU A 100 -21.40 -8.25 -17.00
CA GLU A 100 -22.24 -8.88 -15.96
C GLU A 100 -23.66 -9.10 -16.49
#